data_AF-A0A947CWA2-F1
#
_entry.id   AF-A0A947CWA2-F1
#
_cell.length_a   1.000
_cell.length_b   1.000
_cell.length_c   1.000
_cell.angle_alpha   90.00
_cell.angle_beta   90.00
_cell.angle_gamma   90.00
#
_symmetry.space_group_name_H-M   'P 1'
#
loop_
_entity.id
_entity.type
_entity.pdbx_description
1 polymer ?
#
loop_
_entity_poly.entity_id
_entity_poly.type
_entity_poly.pdbx_seq_one_letter_code
_entity_poly.pdbx_strand_id
1 'polypeptide(L)' 'MSRSPAPAGSAVSELVAIMDRLLAPDGCPWDREQTLDTLAPYLLEETYEVLEAIDSGDPDEHCEELGDLLLQIVFQA' A
#
# COMPACT_ATOMS: atom_id res chain seq x y z
N MET A 1 30.78 0.69 -5.77
CA MET A 1 30.05 1.80 -6.41
C MET A 1 29.08 2.34 -5.37
N SER A 2 29.27 3.57 -4.90
CA SER A 2 28.35 4.20 -3.93
C SER A 2 27.11 4.66 -4.70
N ARG A 3 25.94 4.06 -4.42
CA ARG A 3 24.67 4.60 -4.93
C ARG A 3 24.33 5.82 -4.09
N SER A 4 24.13 6.98 -4.75
CA SER A 4 23.51 8.12 -4.09
C SER A 4 22.12 7.72 -3.57
N PRO A 5 21.71 8.21 -2.38
CA PRO A 5 20.37 7.91 -1.88
C PRO A 5 19.33 8.46 -2.85
N ALA A 6 18.27 7.71 -3.07
CA ALA A 6 17.16 8.14 -3.89
C ALA A 6 16.51 9.40 -3.28
N PRO A 7 15.89 10.28 -4.09
CA PRO A 7 15.13 11.42 -3.58
C PRO A 7 14.05 10.97 -2.59
N ALA A 8 13.78 11.79 -1.56
CA ALA A 8 12.67 11.53 -0.65
C ALA A 8 11.35 11.38 -1.43
N GLY A 9 10.57 10.35 -1.11
CA GLY A 9 9.31 10.04 -1.78
C GLY A 9 9.42 9.20 -3.06
N SER A 10 10.64 8.84 -3.52
CA SER A 10 10.78 8.01 -4.73
C SER A 10 10.07 6.67 -4.65
N ALA A 11 10.05 6.04 -3.47
CA ALA A 11 9.35 4.78 -3.24
C ALA A 11 7.82 4.93 -3.37
N VAL A 12 7.26 6.06 -2.92
CA VAL A 12 5.83 6.35 -3.09
C VAL A 12 5.50 6.57 -4.57
N SER A 13 6.35 7.29 -5.30
CA SER A 13 6.19 7.44 -6.75
C SER A 13 6.27 6.10 -7.50
N GLU A 14 7.13 5.18 -7.05
CA GLU A 14 7.24 3.83 -7.60
C GLU A 14 5.98 3.00 -7.29
N LEU A 15 5.45 3.09 -6.08
CA LEU A 15 4.18 2.46 -5.69
C LEU A 15 3.02 2.96 -6.55
N VAL A 16 2.90 4.27 -6.77
CA VAL A 16 1.89 4.85 -7.67
C VAL A 16 2.04 4.30 -9.09
N ALA A 17 3.27 4.23 -9.61
CA ALA A 17 3.51 3.67 -10.94
C ALA A 17 3.14 2.17 -11.05
N ILE A 18 3.33 1.40 -9.97
CA ILE A 18 2.88 0.01 -9.88
C ILE A 18 1.35 -0.04 -9.90
N MET A 19 0.68 0.78 -9.09
CA MET A 19 -0.78 0.84 -9.06
C MET A 19 -1.37 1.22 -10.43
N ASP A 20 -0.79 2.22 -11.10
CA ASP A 20 -1.18 2.61 -12.47
C ASP A 20 -1.07 1.42 -13.44
N ARG A 21 -0.01 0.60 -13.32
CA ARG A 21 0.19 -0.58 -14.16
C ARG A 21 -0.83 -1.67 -13.86
N LEU A 22 -1.21 -1.85 -12.60
CA LEU A 22 -2.22 -2.81 -12.16
C LEU A 22 -3.63 -2.40 -12.64
N LEU A 23 -3.93 -1.10 -12.66
CA LEU A 23 -5.22 -0.56 -13.08
C LEU A 23 -5.35 -0.32 -14.60
N ALA A 24 -4.25 -0.40 -15.34
CA ALA A 24 -4.22 -0.26 -16.80
C ALA A 24 -5.20 -1.22 -17.51
N PRO A 25 -5.67 -0.94 -18.74
CA PRO A 25 -6.63 -1.82 -19.44
C PRO A 25 -6.19 -3.29 -19.57
N ASP A 26 -4.89 -3.54 -19.65
CA ASP A 26 -4.22 -4.85 -19.68
C ASP A 26 -3.61 -5.24 -18.31
N GLY A 27 -4.05 -4.59 -17.24
CA GLY A 27 -3.65 -4.83 -15.87
C GLY A 27 -4.43 -5.98 -15.22
N CYS A 28 -4.40 -6.02 -13.88
CA CYS A 28 -5.05 -7.05 -13.10
C CYS A 28 -6.58 -6.89 -13.18
N PRO A 29 -7.33 -7.93 -13.59
CA PRO A 29 -8.79 -7.84 -13.66
C PRO A 29 -9.43 -7.58 -12.29
N TRP A 30 -8.92 -8.22 -11.24
CA TRP A 30 -9.46 -8.05 -9.88
C TRP A 30 -9.30 -6.61 -9.39
N ASP A 31 -8.11 -6.00 -9.57
CA ASP A 31 -7.86 -4.63 -9.13
C ASP A 31 -8.82 -3.62 -9.80
N ARG A 32 -9.09 -3.83 -11.09
CA ARG A 32 -9.97 -2.96 -11.89
C ARG A 32 -11.46 -3.09 -11.58
N GLU A 33 -11.86 -4.22 -11.00
CA GLU A 33 -13.25 -4.47 -10.59
C GLU A 33 -13.56 -3.85 -9.22
N GLN A 34 -12.55 -3.36 -8.50
CA GLN A 34 -12.74 -2.80 -7.16
C GLN A 34 -13.46 -1.44 -7.17
N THR A 35 -14.17 -1.19 -6.09
CA THR A 35 -14.89 0.06 -5.78
C THR A 35 -14.61 0.42 -4.32
N LEU A 36 -14.95 1.64 -3.90
CA LEU A 36 -14.79 2.03 -2.49
C LEU A 36 -15.53 1.06 -1.54
N ASP A 37 -16.70 0.56 -1.95
CA ASP A 37 -17.48 -0.38 -1.14
C ASP A 37 -16.79 -1.76 -1.03
N THR A 38 -16.13 -2.23 -2.09
CA THR A 38 -15.41 -3.51 -2.06
C THR A 38 -14.04 -3.40 -1.39
N LEU A 39 -13.46 -2.20 -1.36
CA LEU A 39 -12.17 -1.92 -0.69
C LEU A 39 -12.29 -1.60 0.80
N ALA A 40 -13.45 -1.11 1.24
CA ALA A 40 -13.71 -0.77 2.64
C ALA A 40 -13.33 -1.86 3.68
N PRO A 41 -13.63 -3.17 3.49
CA PRO A 41 -13.21 -4.19 4.44
C PRO A 41 -11.69 -4.32 4.55
N TYR A 42 -10.95 -4.20 3.45
CA TYR A 42 -9.48 -4.27 3.46
C TYR A 42 -8.89 -3.06 4.18
N LEU A 43 -9.37 -1.84 3.91
CA LEU A 43 -8.93 -0.67 4.66
C LEU A 43 -9.13 -0.82 6.18
N LEU A 44 -10.25 -1.44 6.59
CA LEU A 44 -10.53 -1.72 7.99
C LEU A 44 -9.54 -2.74 8.56
N GLU A 45 -9.29 -3.84 7.85
CA GLU A 45 -8.35 -4.91 8.22
C GLU A 45 -6.94 -4.35 8.45
N GLU A 46 -6.35 -3.69 7.45
CA GLU A 46 -5.01 -3.09 7.55
C GLU A 46 -4.92 -2.08 8.70
N THR A 47 -6.00 -1.32 8.94
CA THR A 47 -6.04 -0.38 10.08
C THR A 47 -5.94 -1.11 11.41
N TYR A 48 -6.61 -2.25 11.55
CA TYR A 48 -6.53 -3.05 12.76
C TYR A 48 -5.18 -3.76 12.89
N GLU A 49 -4.60 -4.25 11.80
CA GLU A 49 -3.28 -4.88 11.80
C GLU A 49 -2.19 -3.87 12.23
N VAL A 50 -2.23 -2.64 11.72
CA VAL A 50 -1.35 -1.55 12.21
C VAL A 50 -1.51 -1.32 13.71
N LEU A 51 -2.74 -1.35 14.24
CA LEU A 51 -2.99 -1.18 15.67
C LEU A 51 -2.48 -2.37 16.48
N GLU A 52 -2.67 -3.60 15.99
CA GLU A 52 -2.15 -4.81 16.61
C GLU A 52 -0.62 -4.80 16.68
N ALA A 53 0.06 -4.37 15.60
CA ALA A 53 1.51 -4.21 15.57
C ALA A 53 2.02 -3.11 16.55
N ILE A 54 1.24 -2.04 16.74
CA ILE A 54 1.53 -1.03 17.78
C ILE A 54 1.45 -1.65 19.17
N ASP A 55 0.39 -2.43 19.42
CA ASP A 55 0.15 -3.08 20.72
C ASP A 55 1.16 -4.21 21.00
N SER A 56 1.62 -4.92 19.96
CA SER A 56 2.65 -5.96 20.05
C SER A 56 4.04 -5.36 20.36
N GLY A 57 4.26 -4.10 19.98
CA GLY A 57 5.54 -3.40 20.11
C GLY A 57 6.61 -3.94 19.15
N ASP A 58 6.20 -4.64 18.09
CA ASP A 58 7.08 -5.14 17.05
C ASP A 58 7.28 -4.07 15.95
N PRO A 59 8.47 -3.47 15.85
CA PRO A 59 8.73 -2.42 14.87
C PRO A 59 8.82 -2.92 13.43
N ASP A 60 9.12 -4.20 13.22
CA ASP A 60 9.22 -4.78 11.87
C ASP A 60 7.81 -5.04 11.33
N GLU A 61 6.95 -5.66 12.16
CA GLU A 61 5.52 -5.85 11.87
C GLU A 61 4.85 -4.50 11.62
N HIS A 62 5.08 -3.50 12.49
CA HIS A 62 4.49 -2.17 12.31
C HIS A 62 4.90 -1.50 10.99
N CYS A 63 6.12 -1.74 10.53
CA CYS A 63 6.60 -1.22 9.24
C CYS A 63 5.91 -1.90 8.05
N GLU A 64 5.68 -3.21 8.15
CA GLU A 64 4.97 -4.02 7.16
C GLU A 64 3.51 -3.54 7.02
N GLU A 65 2.77 -3.48 8.12
CA GLU A 65 1.35 -3.08 8.09
C GLU A 65 1.15 -1.61 7.65
N LEU A 66 2.09 -0.73 7.96
CA LEU A 66 2.07 0.64 7.43
C LEU A 66 2.27 0.68 5.90
N GLY A 67 3.01 -0.29 5.35
CA GLY A 67 3.18 -0.47 3.92
C GLY A 67 1.88 -0.89 3.24
N ASP A 68 1.18 -1.86 3.83
CA ASP A 68 -0.07 -2.40 3.28
C ASP A 68 -1.22 -1.39 3.43
N LEU A 69 -1.30 -0.67 4.56
CA LEU A 69 -2.20 0.47 4.69
C LEU A 69 -1.91 1.57 3.65
N LEU A 70 -0.63 1.87 3.38
CA LEU A 70 -0.26 2.85 2.35
C LEU A 70 -0.68 2.38 0.94
N LEU A 71 -0.57 1.09 0.63
CA LEU A 71 -1.07 0.51 -0.61
C LEU A 71 -2.58 0.75 -0.74
N GLN A 72 -3.37 0.51 0.32
CA GLN A 72 -4.81 0.77 0.30
C GLN A 72 -5.14 2.24 0.06
N ILE A 73 -4.37 3.18 0.63
CA ILE A 73 -4.55 4.62 0.39
C ILE A 73 -4.27 4.97 -1.08
N VAL A 74 -3.18 4.46 -1.65
CA VAL A 74 -2.82 4.74 -3.05
C VAL A 74 -3.83 4.11 -4.02
N PHE A 75 -4.36 2.92 -3.72
CA PHE A 75 -5.38 2.27 -4.54
C PHE A 75 -6.68 3.10 -4.61
N GLN A 76 -7.05 3.76 -3.53
CA GLN A 76 -8.32 4.50 -3.44
C GLN A 76 -8.26 5.96 -3.92
N ALA A 77 -7.07 6.49 -4.25
CA ALA A 77 -6.83 7.93 -4.49
C ALA A 77 -6.98 8.40 -5.95
#